data_AF-A0A1M5ZPV2-F1
#
_entry.id   AF-A0A1M5ZPV2-F1
#
_cell.length_a   1.000
_cell.length_b   1.000
_cell.length_c   1.000
_cell.angle_alpha   90.00
_cell.angle_beta   90.00
_cell.angle_gamma   90.00
#
_symmetry.space_group_name_H-M   'P 1'
#
loop_
_entity.id
_entity.type
_entity.pdbx_description
1 polymer ?
#
loop_
_entity_poly.entity_id
_entity_poly.type
_entity_poly.pdbx_seq_one_letter_code
_entity_poly.pdbx_strand_id
1 'polypeptide(L)'
;MDSVRFIALCLTLLCALPAQADPNQPLDQALQRLQLTPSQREEVVPLLRAGIQQRHAILHQYGFRFDAPPPELSDQQQRQLRQALREADAELIDHLESVLSSAQLAEFERIRSEYRQQRRTEH
;
A
#
# COMPACT_ATOMS: atom_id res chain seq x y z
N MET A 1 -10.52 19.11 -8.34
CA MET A 1 -9.77 17.88 -7.97
C MET A 1 -10.10 17.59 -6.53
N ASP A 2 -11.07 16.72 -6.30
CA ASP A 2 -11.63 16.46 -4.97
C ASP A 2 -10.63 15.68 -4.12
N SER A 3 -10.37 16.15 -2.90
CA SER A 3 -9.37 15.60 -1.98
C SER A 3 -9.56 14.10 -1.66
N VAL A 4 -10.76 13.57 -1.88
CA VAL A 4 -11.10 12.14 -1.77
C VAL A 4 -10.36 11.28 -2.82
N ARG A 5 -10.19 11.81 -4.04
CA ARG A 5 -9.51 11.11 -5.15
C ARG A 5 -7.99 11.01 -4.95
N PHE A 6 -7.41 11.89 -4.14
CA PHE A 6 -5.96 11.91 -3.86
C PHE A 6 -5.57 10.99 -2.69
N ILE A 7 -6.49 10.75 -1.73
CA ILE A 7 -6.26 9.80 -0.63
C ILE A 7 -6.33 8.35 -1.14
N ALA A 8 -7.21 8.06 -2.11
CA ALA A 8 -7.25 6.77 -2.82
C ALA A 8 -5.95 6.47 -3.62
N LEU A 9 -5.16 7.51 -3.92
CA LEU A 9 -4.02 7.48 -4.83
C LEU A 9 -2.70 7.16 -4.13
N CYS A 10 -2.61 7.38 -2.81
CA CYS A 10 -1.49 6.95 -1.97
C CYS A 10 -1.65 5.51 -1.48
N LEU A 11 -2.81 4.88 -1.69
CA LEU A 11 -3.24 3.67 -1.00
C LEU A 11 -3.03 2.38 -1.82
N THR A 12 -2.32 2.43 -2.94
CA THR A 12 -2.69 1.60 -4.09
C THR A 12 -1.83 0.37 -4.35
N LEU A 13 -0.68 0.17 -3.73
CA LEU A 13 -0.09 -1.18 -3.80
C LEU A 13 -0.81 -2.17 -2.88
N LEU A 14 -1.51 -1.65 -1.88
CA LEU A 14 -1.84 -2.45 -0.72
C LEU A 14 -3.25 -2.24 -0.18
N CYS A 15 -3.99 -1.33 -0.78
CA CYS A 15 -5.45 -1.36 -0.76
C CYS A 15 -6.06 -1.37 -2.17
N ALA A 16 -5.47 -2.21 -3.03
CA ALA A 16 -6.19 -2.84 -4.14
C ALA A 16 -7.25 -3.85 -3.65
N LEU A 17 -7.91 -3.52 -2.54
CA LEU A 17 -9.03 -4.27 -2.01
C LEU A 17 -10.17 -3.28 -2.01
N PRO A 18 -11.34 -3.61 -2.59
CA PRO A 18 -12.56 -3.08 -2.00
C PRO A 18 -12.47 -3.32 -0.49
N ALA A 19 -13.15 -2.52 0.33
CA ALA A 19 -13.24 -2.77 1.77
C ALA A 19 -13.77 -4.18 2.15
N GLN A 20 -14.03 -5.06 1.17
CA GLN A 20 -14.59 -6.39 1.24
C GLN A 20 -13.65 -7.52 0.71
N ALA A 21 -12.44 -7.23 0.24
CA ALA A 21 -11.55 -8.28 -0.28
C ALA A 21 -10.46 -8.68 0.72
N ASP A 22 -9.98 -9.93 0.62
CA ASP A 22 -8.98 -10.52 1.51
C ASP A 22 -7.65 -9.72 1.44
N PRO A 23 -7.12 -9.19 2.56
CA PRO A 23 -5.83 -8.47 2.63
C PRO A 23 -4.65 -9.18 1.97
N ASN A 24 -4.72 -10.50 1.77
CA ASN A 24 -3.65 -11.30 1.22
C ASN A 24 -3.69 -11.48 -0.32
N GLN A 25 -4.81 -11.23 -1.00
CA GLN A 25 -4.91 -11.46 -2.46
C GLN A 25 -3.97 -10.60 -3.33
N PRO A 26 -3.82 -9.27 -3.09
CA PRO A 26 -2.90 -8.43 -3.87
C PRO A 26 -1.44 -8.78 -3.59
N LEU A 27 -1.17 -9.24 -2.35
CA LEU A 27 0.14 -9.66 -1.91
C LEU A 27 0.60 -10.89 -2.70
N ASP A 28 -0.27 -11.90 -2.87
CA ASP A 28 0.06 -13.11 -3.62
C ASP A 28 0.37 -12.82 -5.10
N GLN A 29 -0.37 -11.91 -5.74
CA GLN A 29 -0.10 -11.48 -7.12
C GLN A 29 1.23 -10.73 -7.25
N ALA A 30 1.56 -9.85 -6.30
CA ALA A 30 2.83 -9.13 -6.29
C ALA A 30 4.01 -10.09 -6.07
N LEU A 31 3.90 -11.03 -5.13
CA LEU A 31 4.94 -12.02 -4.83
C LEU A 31 5.23 -12.95 -6.02
N GLN A 32 4.22 -13.30 -6.82
CA GLN A 32 4.41 -14.11 -8.03
C GLN A 32 5.23 -13.37 -9.10
N ARG A 33 5.05 -12.06 -9.24
CA ARG A 33 5.75 -11.25 -10.25
C ARG A 33 7.20 -10.91 -9.85
N LEU A 34 7.47 -10.79 -8.56
CA LEU A 34 8.80 -10.44 -8.04
C LEU A 34 9.85 -11.56 -8.17
N GLN A 35 9.44 -12.77 -8.58
CA GLN A 35 10.35 -13.91 -8.81
C GLN A 35 11.34 -14.13 -7.65
N LEU A 36 10.84 -14.01 -6.41
CA LEU A 36 11.66 -14.13 -5.20
C LEU A 36 12.22 -15.54 -5.06
N THR A 37 13.48 -15.65 -4.62
CA THR A 37 14.03 -16.93 -4.16
C THR A 37 13.31 -17.40 -2.89
N PRO A 38 13.39 -18.69 -2.52
CA PRO A 38 12.81 -19.18 -1.27
C PRO A 38 13.26 -18.37 -0.04
N SER A 39 14.56 -18.08 0.07
CA SER A 39 15.12 -17.27 1.15
C SER A 39 14.63 -15.82 1.12
N GLN A 40 14.58 -15.18 -0.05
CA GLN A 40 14.01 -13.84 -0.15
C GLN A 40 12.53 -13.82 0.22
N ARG A 41 11.77 -14.86 -0.10
CA ARG A 41 10.34 -14.95 0.24
C ARG A 41 10.14 -15.02 1.76
N GLU A 42 10.99 -15.75 2.49
CA GLU A 42 10.93 -15.84 3.95
C GLU A 42 11.13 -14.47 4.62
N GLU A 43 11.91 -13.58 4.01
CA GLU A 43 12.18 -12.22 4.52
C GLU A 43 11.16 -11.18 4.01
N VAL A 44 10.80 -11.23 2.73
CA VAL A 44 9.94 -10.21 2.08
C VAL A 44 8.48 -10.33 2.49
N VAL A 45 7.94 -11.55 2.61
CA VAL A 45 6.53 -11.76 2.98
C VAL A 45 6.18 -11.13 4.33
N PRO A 46 6.93 -11.35 5.43
CA PRO A 46 6.63 -10.71 6.71
C PRO A 46 6.80 -9.18 6.66
N LEU A 47 7.77 -8.65 5.90
CA LEU A 47 7.93 -7.20 5.70
C LEU A 47 6.71 -6.58 5.02
N LEU A 48 6.25 -7.19 3.94
CA LEU A 48 5.05 -6.72 3.24
C LEU A 48 3.82 -6.79 4.14
N ARG A 49 3.65 -7.89 4.90
CA ARG A 49 2.56 -8.04 5.89
C ARG A 49 2.60 -6.98 6.99
N ALA A 50 3.78 -6.69 7.53
CA ALA A 50 3.95 -5.64 8.53
C ALA A 50 3.58 -4.26 7.97
N GLY A 51 4.01 -3.96 6.74
CA GLY A 51 3.62 -2.74 6.04
C GLY A 51 2.10 -2.62 5.84
N ILE A 52 1.41 -3.73 5.57
CA ILE A 52 -0.07 -3.79 5.53
C ILE A 52 -0.68 -3.34 6.85
N GLN A 53 -0.23 -3.98 7.92
CA GLN A 53 -0.77 -3.76 9.25
C GLN A 53 -0.50 -2.31 9.71
N GLN A 54 0.70 -1.78 9.47
CA GLN A 54 1.05 -0.40 9.80
C GLN A 54 0.15 0.61 9.08
N ARG A 55 -0.07 0.42 7.77
CA ARG A 55 -0.95 1.29 6.99
C ARG A 55 -2.41 1.20 7.44
N HIS A 56 -2.90 0.00 7.74
CA HIS A 56 -4.24 -0.18 8.34
C HIS A 56 -4.35 0.53 9.69
N ALA A 57 -3.34 0.42 10.54
CA ALA A 57 -3.32 1.10 11.83
C ALA A 57 -3.36 2.62 11.66
N ILE A 58 -2.58 3.18 10.73
CA ILE A 58 -2.64 4.60 10.37
C ILE A 58 -4.07 4.96 9.93
N LEU A 59 -4.65 4.25 8.97
CA LEU A 59 -6.01 4.55 8.49
C LEU A 59 -7.05 4.49 9.62
N HIS A 60 -6.95 3.51 10.51
CA HIS A 60 -7.83 3.38 11.66
C HIS A 60 -7.70 4.56 12.65
N GLN A 61 -6.50 5.12 12.85
CA GLN A 61 -6.30 6.33 13.66
C GLN A 61 -7.04 7.55 13.10
N TYR A 62 -7.23 7.61 11.78
CA TYR A 62 -7.99 8.68 11.13
C TYR A 62 -9.48 8.36 10.98
N GLY A 63 -9.96 7.23 11.51
CA GLY A 63 -11.38 6.85 11.53
C GLY A 63 -11.85 6.03 10.34
N PHE A 64 -10.96 5.56 9.47
CA PHE A 64 -11.34 4.64 8.40
C PHE A 64 -11.64 3.26 8.98
N ARG A 65 -12.80 2.70 8.61
CA ARG A 65 -13.23 1.34 8.97
C ARG A 65 -13.80 0.62 7.75
N PHE A 66 -13.77 -0.71 7.79
CA PHE A 66 -14.21 -1.55 6.68
C PHE A 66 -15.73 -1.53 6.48
N ASP A 67 -16.47 -1.34 7.57
CA ASP A 67 -17.93 -1.40 7.64
C ASP A 67 -18.58 -0.01 7.69
N ALA A 68 -17.80 1.06 7.48
CA ALA A 68 -18.26 2.43 7.60
C ALA A 68 -17.88 3.28 6.38
N PRO A 69 -18.66 4.33 6.08
CA PRO A 69 -18.24 5.33 5.11
C PRO A 69 -16.93 5.99 5.56
N PRO A 70 -16.11 6.47 4.60
CA PRO A 70 -14.90 7.23 4.91
C PRO A 70 -15.21 8.42 5.84
N PRO A 71 -14.35 8.69 6.84
CA PRO A 71 -14.52 9.82 7.73
C PRO A 71 -14.31 11.13 6.97
N GLU A 72 -15.05 12.17 7.37
CA GLU A 72 -14.74 13.53 6.92
C GLU A 72 -13.47 14.01 7.62
N LEU A 73 -12.45 14.33 6.82
CA LEU A 73 -11.17 14.83 7.32
C LEU A 73 -11.00 16.30 6.95
N SER A 74 -10.58 17.12 7.91
CA SER A 74 -10.09 18.46 7.64
C SER A 74 -8.86 18.45 6.72
N ASP A 75 -8.60 19.54 6.01
CA ASP A 75 -7.43 19.64 5.13
C ASP A 75 -6.11 19.36 5.85
N GLN A 76 -6.01 19.73 7.13
CA GLN A 76 -4.86 19.42 7.96
C GLN A 76 -4.73 17.92 8.21
N GLN A 77 -5.81 17.25 8.64
CA GLN A 77 -5.81 15.80 8.84
C GLN A 77 -5.51 15.04 7.56
N GLN A 78 -6.02 15.51 6.42
CA GLN A 78 -5.68 14.91 5.12
C GLN A 78 -4.19 15.06 4.80
N ARG A 79 -3.58 16.22 5.07
CA ARG A 79 -2.13 16.41 4.89
C ARG A 79 -1.33 15.48 5.81
N GLN A 80 -1.71 15.37 7.07
CA GLN A 80 -1.05 14.50 8.05
C GLN A 80 -1.19 13.03 7.69
N LEU A 81 -2.38 12.58 7.30
CA LEU A 81 -2.62 11.22 6.81
C LEU A 81 -1.74 10.91 5.58
N ARG A 82 -1.68 11.83 4.61
CA ARG A 82 -0.82 11.68 3.43
C ARG A 82 0.66 11.63 3.78
N GLN A 83 1.08 12.33 4.83
CA GLN A 83 2.46 12.27 5.30
C GLN A 83 2.75 10.93 5.99
N ALA A 84 1.93 10.52 6.95
CA ALA A 84 2.09 9.26 7.68
C ALA A 84 2.11 8.04 6.74
N LEU A 85 1.24 8.03 5.72
CA LEU A 85 1.23 6.96 4.71
C LEU A 85 2.49 6.95 3.84
N ARG A 86 3.05 8.13 3.52
CA ARG A 86 4.31 8.23 2.76
C ARG A 86 5.51 7.78 3.59
N GLU A 87 5.53 8.11 4.88
CA GLU A 87 6.58 7.68 5.80
C GLU A 87 6.58 6.16 5.97
N ALA A 88 5.41 5.54 6.20
CA ALA A 88 5.29 4.09 6.23
C ALA A 88 5.70 3.41 4.91
N ASP A 89 5.42 4.07 3.78
CA ASP A 89 5.84 3.58 2.46
C ASP A 89 7.35 3.67 2.22
N ALA A 90 7.99 4.75 2.68
CA ALA A 90 9.43 4.91 2.61
C ALA A 90 10.13 3.89 3.49
N GLU A 91 9.66 3.71 4.73
CA GLU A 91 10.18 2.69 5.65
C GLU A 91 10.09 1.29 5.04
N LEU A 92 8.97 0.92 4.41
CA LEU A 92 8.85 -0.36 3.73
C LEU A 92 9.83 -0.50 2.55
N ILE A 93 10.01 0.54 1.75
CA ILE A 93 10.96 0.52 0.62
C ILE A 93 12.39 0.33 1.13
N ASP A 94 12.81 1.09 2.15
CA ASP A 94 14.15 0.99 2.73
C ASP A 94 14.45 -0.43 3.21
N HIS A 95 13.48 -1.10 3.85
CA HIS A 95 13.63 -2.49 4.25
C HIS A 95 13.71 -3.45 3.03
N LEU A 96 12.89 -3.23 2.00
CA LEU A 96 12.92 -4.06 0.79
C LEU A 96 14.21 -3.89 -0.02
N GLU A 97 14.81 -2.70 -0.03
CA GLU A 97 16.11 -2.44 -0.67
C GLU A 97 17.24 -3.29 -0.09
N SER A 98 17.13 -3.69 1.19
CA SER A 98 18.12 -4.55 1.83
C SER A 98 18.02 -6.03 1.43
N VAL A 99 16.91 -6.46 0.83
CA VAL A 99 16.61 -7.87 0.52
C VAL A 99 16.41 -8.12 -0.98
N LEU A 100 15.82 -7.16 -1.69
CA LEU A 100 15.54 -7.23 -3.11
C LEU A 100 16.72 -6.73 -3.94
N SER A 101 16.92 -7.33 -5.11
CA SER A 101 17.80 -6.73 -6.14
C SER A 101 17.17 -5.47 -6.72
N SER A 102 17.98 -4.62 -7.34
CA SER A 102 17.50 -3.41 -8.04
C SER A 102 16.43 -3.70 -9.10
N ALA A 103 16.55 -4.83 -9.81
CA ALA A 103 15.55 -5.26 -10.80
C ALA A 103 14.23 -5.68 -10.13
N GLN A 104 14.29 -6.39 -9.01
CA GLN A 104 13.10 -6.79 -8.25
C GLN A 104 12.41 -5.57 -7.60
N LEU A 105 13.19 -4.60 -7.11
CA LEU A 105 12.66 -3.35 -6.58
C LEU A 105 11.98 -2.51 -7.66
N ALA A 106 12.58 -2.40 -8.85
CA ALA A 106 11.96 -1.71 -9.98
C ALA A 106 10.64 -2.38 -10.40
N GLU A 107 10.58 -3.71 -10.40
CA GLU A 107 9.32 -4.44 -10.67
C GLU A 107 8.30 -4.21 -9.55
N PHE A 108 8.72 -4.19 -8.28
CA PHE A 108 7.86 -3.82 -7.16
C PHE A 108 7.23 -2.44 -7.39
N GLU A 109 8.03 -1.42 -7.68
CA GLU A 109 7.53 -0.07 -7.99
C GLU A 109 6.62 -0.01 -9.21
N ARG A 110 6.91 -0.82 -10.23
CA ARG A 110 6.06 -0.94 -11.41
C ARG A 110 4.69 -1.48 -11.03
N ILE A 111 4.63 -2.56 -10.26
CA ILE A 111 3.39 -3.11 -9.72
C ILE A 111 2.65 -2.01 -8.93
N ARG A 112 3.35 -1.19 -8.13
CA ARG A 112 2.76 -0.04 -7.39
C ARG A 112 2.13 0.97 -8.32
N SER A 113 2.82 1.27 -9.42
CA SER A 113 2.36 2.24 -10.39
C SER A 113 1.14 1.73 -11.17
N GLU A 114 1.14 0.46 -11.56
CA GLU A 114 0.04 -0.17 -12.30
C GLU A 114 -1.25 -0.16 -11.47
N TYR A 115 -1.22 -0.58 -10.21
CA TYR A 115 -2.39 -0.48 -9.34
C TYR A 115 -2.83 0.97 -9.07
N ARG A 116 -1.87 1.91 -8.97
CA ARG A 116 -2.15 3.36 -8.88
C ARG A 116 -2.91 3.88 -10.08
N GLN A 117 -2.60 3.39 -11.28
CA GLN A 117 -3.20 3.83 -12.52
C GLN A 117 -4.59 3.23 -12.70
N GLN A 118 -4.75 1.92 -12.45
CA GLN A 118 -6.05 1.23 -12.54
C GLN A 118 -7.14 1.94 -11.74
N ARG A 119 -6.83 2.31 -10.48
CA ARG A 119 -7.77 3.01 -9.59
C ARG A 119 -8.07 4.47 -9.99
N ARG A 120 -7.25 5.10 -10.84
CA ARG A 120 -7.55 6.43 -11.41
C ARG A 120 -8.47 6.35 -12.62
N THR A 121 -8.40 5.25 -13.38
CA THR A 121 -9.19 5.05 -14.60
C THR A 121 -10.58 4.44 -14.35
N GLU A 122 -10.82 3.87 -13.16
CA GLU A 122 -12.11 3.29 -12.77
C GLU A 122 -13.14 4.32 -12.21
N HIS A 123 -12.87 5.63 -12.31
CA HIS A 123 -13.71 6.72 -11.81
C HIS A 123 -13.84 7.87 -12.81
#